data_AF-A0A1D2QLT8-F1
#
_entry.id   AF-A0A1D2QLT8-F1
#
_cell.length_a   1.000
_cell.length_b   1.000
_cell.length_c   1.000
_cell.angle_alpha   90.00
_cell.angle_beta   90.00
_cell.angle_gamma   90.00
#
_symmetry.space_group_name_H-M   'P 1'
#
loop_
_entity.id
_entity.type
_entity.pdbx_description
1 polymer ?
#
loop_
_entity_poly.entity_id
_entity_poly.type
_entity_poly.pdbx_seq_one_letter_code
_entity_poly.pdbx_strand_id
1 'polypeptide(L)'
;MVINDPKGEVFNGTSAYLKQCGYKVIVIDPANLSHSSYFNPLEEAKSDIELEQVAEILVRAGIPSGGGKDDFWLQGAIRFASLFIKCLKNAGAEKSSPALSPLLLGMGWAISPRISVILHASGEFSLSCCSQ
;
A
#
# COMPACT_ATOMS: atom_id res chain seq x y z
N MET A 1 3.84 -18.69 -6.85
CA MET A 1 4.43 -18.35 -8.16
C MET A 1 4.12 -16.88 -8.43
N VAL A 2 5.09 -16.11 -8.92
CA VAL A 2 4.93 -14.69 -9.31
C VAL A 2 5.33 -14.56 -10.76
N ILE A 3 4.51 -13.91 -11.58
CA ILE A 3 4.74 -13.70 -13.01
C ILE A 3 4.68 -12.20 -13.27
N ASN A 4 5.72 -11.65 -13.89
CA ASN A 4 5.69 -10.29 -14.42
C ASN A 4 5.14 -10.35 -15.85
N ASP A 5 3.92 -9.85 -16.06
CA ASP A 5 3.22 -9.88 -17.35
C ASP A 5 2.79 -8.47 -17.77
N PRO A 6 3.71 -7.64 -18.34
CA PRO A 6 3.40 -6.28 -18.74
C PRO A 6 2.31 -6.17 -19.83
N LYS A 7 2.07 -7.24 -20.57
CA LYS A 7 1.09 -7.28 -21.68
C LYS A 7 -0.25 -7.90 -21.30
N GLY A 8 -0.31 -8.67 -20.21
CA GLY A 8 -1.51 -9.39 -19.77
C GLY A 8 -1.83 -10.66 -20.56
N GLU A 9 -1.02 -11.03 -21.56
CA GLU A 9 -1.27 -12.19 -22.43
C GLU A 9 -1.22 -13.51 -21.64
N VAL A 10 -0.30 -13.61 -20.68
CA VAL A 10 -0.15 -14.81 -19.84
C VAL A 10 -1.33 -14.92 -18.90
N PHE A 11 -1.73 -13.83 -18.26
CA PHE A 11 -2.91 -13.81 -17.40
C PHE A 11 -4.18 -14.21 -18.17
N ASN A 12 -4.40 -13.63 -19.34
CA ASN A 12 -5.57 -13.92 -20.17
C ASN A 12 -5.61 -15.37 -20.64
N GLY A 13 -4.47 -15.94 -21.02
CA GLY A 13 -4.38 -17.32 -21.51
C GLY A 13 -4.45 -18.40 -20.43
N THR A 14 -4.07 -18.09 -19.18
CA THR A 14 -3.82 -19.14 -18.16
C THR A 14 -4.64 -19.00 -16.88
N SER A 15 -5.16 -17.81 -16.55
CA SER A 15 -5.80 -17.56 -15.25
C SER A 15 -7.04 -18.43 -15.01
N ALA A 16 -7.86 -18.67 -16.03
CA ALA A 16 -9.05 -19.52 -15.92
C ALA A 16 -8.69 -20.97 -15.61
N TYR A 17 -7.67 -21.51 -16.29
CA TYR A 17 -7.17 -22.86 -16.05
C TYR A 17 -6.58 -22.99 -14.64
N LEU A 18 -5.76 -22.01 -14.21
CA LEU A 18 -5.19 -22.01 -12.86
C LEU A 18 -6.29 -21.97 -11.78
N LYS A 19 -7.36 -21.19 -11.98
CA LYS A 19 -8.52 -21.19 -11.07
C LYS A 19 -9.22 -22.55 -11.05
N GLN A 20 -9.39 -23.22 -12.19
CA GLN A 20 -9.98 -24.57 -12.26
C GLN A 20 -9.13 -25.61 -11.54
N CYS A 21 -7.80 -25.47 -11.58
CA CYS A 21 -6.88 -26.30 -10.79
C CYS A 21 -6.88 -25.97 -9.28
N GLY A 22 -7.70 -25.02 -8.82
CA GLY A 22 -7.84 -24.65 -7.41
C GLY A 22 -6.85 -23.58 -6.94
N TYR A 23 -6.12 -22.91 -7.83
CA TYR A 23 -5.22 -21.83 -7.42
C TYR A 23 -5.98 -20.52 -7.19
N LYS A 24 -5.62 -19.82 -6.10
CA LYS A 24 -6.00 -18.42 -5.90
C LYS A 24 -5.14 -17.52 -6.78
N VAL A 25 -5.73 -16.97 -7.84
CA VAL A 25 -5.06 -16.03 -8.74
C VAL A 25 -5.28 -14.60 -8.23
N ILE A 26 -4.19 -13.89 -7.93
CA ILE A 26 -4.18 -12.49 -7.51
C ILE A 26 -3.50 -11.67 -8.61
N VAL A 27 -4.12 -10.55 -8.98
CA VAL A 27 -3.60 -9.63 -10.01
C VAL A 27 -3.23 -8.32 -9.33
N ILE A 28 -2.08 -7.76 -9.69
CA ILE A 28 -1.71 -6.39 -9.33
C ILE A 28 -1.51 -5.65 -10.65
N ASP A 29 -2.46 -4.79 -10.99
CA ASP A 29 -2.52 -4.00 -12.22
C ASP A 29 -2.73 -2.51 -11.86
N PRO A 30 -1.63 -1.75 -11.69
CA PRO A 30 -1.72 -0.34 -11.34
C PRO A 30 -2.40 0.53 -12.42
N ALA A 31 -2.50 0.05 -13.67
CA ALA A 31 -3.15 0.78 -14.75
C ALA A 31 -4.68 0.61 -14.73
N ASN A 32 -5.18 -0.50 -14.18
CA ASN A 32 -6.62 -0.76 -14.04
C ASN A 32 -7.00 -1.26 -12.64
N LEU A 33 -7.35 -0.31 -11.78
CA LEU A 33 -7.73 -0.59 -10.39
C LEU A 33 -8.99 -1.46 -10.24
N SER A 34 -9.91 -1.46 -11.22
CA SER A 34 -11.13 -2.27 -11.15
C SER A 34 -10.85 -3.78 -11.25
N HIS A 35 -9.72 -4.14 -11.87
CA HIS A 35 -9.28 -5.52 -12.05
C HIS A 35 -8.06 -5.88 -11.17
N SER A 36 -7.49 -4.90 -10.46
CA SER A 36 -6.35 -5.08 -9.57
C SER A 36 -6.77 -5.39 -8.15
N SER A 37 -6.02 -6.26 -7.49
CA SER A 37 -5.98 -6.33 -6.04
C SER A 37 -5.29 -5.07 -5.49
N TYR A 38 -5.73 -4.63 -4.33
CA TYR A 38 -5.01 -3.63 -3.54
C TYR A 38 -3.82 -4.30 -2.85
N PHE A 39 -2.69 -3.60 -2.83
CA PHE A 39 -1.48 -4.04 -2.14
C PHE A 39 -0.74 -2.81 -1.63
N ASN A 40 -0.49 -2.78 -0.31
CA ASN A 40 0.26 -1.72 0.33
C ASN A 40 1.49 -2.32 1.04
N PRO A 41 2.70 -2.19 0.46
CA PRO A 41 3.93 -2.73 1.06
C PRO A 41 4.19 -2.24 2.49
N LEU A 42 3.74 -1.03 2.82
CA LEU A 42 3.94 -0.43 4.15
C LEU A 42 3.02 -1.03 5.22
N GLU A 43 1.86 -1.53 4.80
CA GLU A 43 0.92 -2.23 5.67
C GLU A 43 1.36 -3.68 5.89
N GLU A 44 1.90 -4.32 4.86
CA GLU A 44 2.35 -5.73 4.92
C GLU A 44 3.63 -5.91 5.74
N ALA A 45 4.58 -4.97 5.67
CA ALA A 45 5.80 -5.01 6.46
C ALA A 45 5.49 -4.91 7.97
N LYS A 46 5.82 -5.94 8.75
CA LYS A 46 5.51 -6.02 10.20
C LYS A 46 6.71 -5.66 11.06
N SER A 47 7.93 -5.89 10.60
CA SER A 47 9.17 -5.57 11.32
C SER A 47 9.88 -4.34 10.78
N ASP A 48 10.74 -3.74 11.61
CA ASP A 48 11.60 -2.62 11.20
C ASP A 48 12.55 -2.98 10.06
N ILE A 49 13.01 -4.23 10.02
CA ILE A 49 13.87 -4.76 8.97
C ILE A 49 13.10 -4.80 7.64
N GLU A 50 11.86 -5.28 7.66
CA GLU A 50 11.02 -5.30 6.46
C GLU A 50 10.71 -3.88 5.95
N LEU A 51 10.49 -2.90 6.85
CA LEU A 51 10.30 -1.51 6.46
C LEU A 51 11.56 -0.91 5.81
N GLU A 52 12.74 -1.25 6.32
CA GLU A 52 14.01 -0.88 5.69
C GLU A 52 14.17 -1.49 4.30
N GLN A 53 13.80 -2.76 4.13
CA GLN A 53 13.81 -3.43 2.82
C GLN A 53 12.83 -2.78 1.84
N VAL A 54 11.63 -2.43 2.29
CA VAL A 54 10.65 -1.69 1.47
C VAL A 54 11.21 -0.33 1.05
N ALA A 55 11.83 0.41 1.98
CA ALA A 55 12.47 1.68 1.66
C ALA A 55 13.60 1.52 0.62
N GLU A 56 14.42 0.48 0.75
CA GLU A 56 15.47 0.15 -0.21
C GLU A 56 14.90 -0.15 -1.61
N ILE A 57 13.88 -1.01 -1.68
CA ILE A 57 13.22 -1.37 -2.95
C ILE A 57 12.65 -0.11 -3.62
N LEU A 58 11.98 0.76 -2.86
CA LEU A 58 11.38 1.99 -3.39
C LEU A 58 12.43 2.94 -3.98
N VAL A 59 13.53 3.18 -3.25
CA VAL A 59 14.59 4.08 -3.72
C VAL A 59 15.29 3.49 -4.96
N ARG A 60 15.60 2.19 -4.94
CA ARG A 60 16.28 1.53 -6.06
C ARG A 60 15.41 1.42 -7.31
N ALA A 61 14.09 1.24 -7.17
CA ALA A 61 13.16 1.17 -8.29
C ALA A 61 13.13 2.48 -9.11
N GLY A 62 13.47 3.62 -8.49
CA GLY A 62 13.55 4.92 -9.16
C GLY A 62 14.86 5.18 -9.91
N ILE A 63 15.85 4.30 -9.82
CA ILE A 63 17.18 4.51 -10.40
C ILE A 63 17.26 3.82 -11.77
N PRO A 64 17.55 4.55 -12.85
CA PRO A 64 17.74 3.96 -14.18
C PRO A 64 18.87 2.92 -14.17
N SER A 65 18.67 1.82 -14.89
CA SER A 65 19.69 0.79 -15.10
C SER A 65 20.97 1.42 -15.68
N GLY A 66 22.01 1.55 -14.84
CA GLY A 66 23.30 2.16 -15.22
C GLY A 66 23.67 3.43 -14.44
N GLY A 67 22.76 4.00 -13.63
CA GLY A 67 23.00 5.15 -12.76
C GLY A 67 23.65 4.81 -11.42
N GLY A 68 24.73 4.02 -11.43
CA GLY A 68 25.39 3.53 -10.22
C GLY A 68 26.64 4.32 -9.85
N LYS A 69 26.56 5.65 -9.73
CA LYS A 69 27.79 6.45 -9.53
C LYS A 69 28.02 7.03 -8.14
N ASP A 70 27.02 7.09 -7.27
CA ASP A 70 27.25 7.53 -5.88
C ASP A 70 26.45 6.69 -4.87
N ASP A 71 27.08 5.63 -4.37
CA ASP A 71 26.57 4.82 -3.27
C ASP A 71 26.24 5.67 -2.03
N PHE A 72 26.95 6.79 -1.83
CA PHE A 72 26.68 7.71 -0.73
C PHE A 72 25.26 8.29 -0.79
N TRP A 73 24.87 8.84 -1.94
CA TRP A 73 23.54 9.44 -2.12
C TRP A 73 22.44 8.38 -2.07
N LEU A 74 22.72 7.22 -2.64
CA LEU A 74 21.80 6.08 -2.59
C LEU A 74 21.54 5.61 -1.16
N GLN A 75 22.60 5.34 -0.40
CA GLN A 75 22.48 4.91 0.99
C GLN A 75 21.82 5.99 1.85
N GLY A 76 22.17 7.27 1.65
CA GLY A 76 21.52 8.40 2.32
C GLY A 76 20.01 8.42 2.07
N ALA A 77 19.59 8.31 0.80
CA ALA A 77 18.18 8.28 0.44
C ALA A 77 17.42 7.09 1.08
N ILE A 78 18.02 5.90 1.09
CA ILE A 78 17.43 4.72 1.74
C ILE A 78 17.23 4.96 3.24
N ARG A 79 18.22 5.55 3.93
CA ARG A 79 18.13 5.85 5.37
C ARG A 79 17.03 6.87 5.67
N PHE A 80 16.93 7.94 4.89
CA PHE A 80 15.86 8.93 5.06
C PHE A 80 14.48 8.33 4.78
N ALA A 81 14.32 7.58 3.68
CA ALA A 81 13.05 6.93 3.35
C ALA A 81 12.59 5.97 4.45
N SER A 82 13.49 5.15 4.98
CA SER A 82 13.21 4.25 6.09
C SER A 82 12.77 5.00 7.35
N LEU A 83 13.48 6.08 7.72
CA LEU A 83 13.12 6.92 8.86
C LEU A 83 11.69 7.48 8.70
N PHE A 84 11.38 8.07 7.55
CA PHE A 84 10.05 8.63 7.30
C PHE A 84 8.95 7.57 7.33
N ILE A 85 9.18 6.40 6.72
CA ILE A 85 8.24 5.27 6.74
C ILE A 85 7.96 4.82 8.19
N LYS A 86 9.00 4.66 9.02
CA LYS A 86 8.85 4.27 10.43
C LYS A 86 8.10 5.34 11.23
N CYS A 87 8.40 6.61 11.02
CA CYS A 87 7.65 7.72 11.63
C CYS A 87 6.16 7.67 11.25
N LEU A 88 5.84 7.47 9.97
CA LEU A 88 4.46 7.37 9.49
C LEU A 88 3.73 6.16 10.10
N LYS A 89 4.40 5.01 10.22
CA LYS A 89 3.82 3.81 10.84
C LYS A 89 3.52 4.04 12.32
N ASN A 90 4.42 4.71 13.03
CA ASN A 90 4.24 5.03 14.45
C ASN A 90 3.18 6.11 14.66
N ALA A 91 3.04 7.06 13.73
CA ALA A 91 1.97 8.08 13.69
C ALA A 91 0.61 7.53 13.19
N GLY A 92 0.52 6.24 12.87
CA GLY A 92 -0.76 5.53 12.78
C GLY A 92 -1.12 4.79 14.07
N ALA A 93 -0.13 4.51 14.93
CA ALA A 93 -0.29 3.66 16.11
C ALA A 93 -0.73 4.42 17.37
N GLU A 94 -0.39 5.70 17.49
CA GLU A 94 -0.80 6.59 18.59
C GLU A 94 -2.32 6.82 18.65
N LYS A 95 -3.04 6.64 17.54
CA LYS A 95 -4.52 6.64 17.52
C LYS A 95 -5.16 5.47 18.27
N SER A 96 -4.40 4.43 18.60
CA SER A 96 -4.89 3.26 19.35
C SER A 96 -4.61 3.32 20.85
N SER A 97 -3.89 4.35 21.32
CA SER A 97 -3.56 4.50 22.73
C SER A 97 -4.68 5.26 23.47
N PRO A 98 -5.40 4.64 24.43
CA PRO A 98 -6.52 5.28 25.12
C PRO A 98 -6.10 6.54 25.92
N ALA A 99 -4.81 6.70 26.21
CA ALA A 99 -4.24 7.80 26.97
C ALA A 99 -4.20 9.16 26.22
N LEU A 100 -4.27 9.18 24.88
CA LEU A 100 -4.17 10.41 24.08
C LEU A 100 -5.53 10.98 23.65
N SER A 101 -6.62 10.24 23.90
CA SER A 101 -7.98 10.68 23.58
C SER A 101 -8.43 11.99 24.26
N PRO A 102 -8.04 12.31 25.51
CA PRO A 102 -8.51 13.55 26.15
C PRO A 102 -7.76 14.80 25.67
N LEU A 103 -6.51 14.66 25.21
CA LEU A 103 -5.68 15.80 24.78
C LEU A 103 -6.06 16.31 23.38
N LEU A 104 -6.51 15.42 22.50
CA LEU A 104 -6.93 15.78 21.14
C LEU A 104 -8.35 16.38 21.09
N LEU A 105 -9.24 16.01 22.01
CA LEU A 105 -10.58 16.62 22.11
C LEU A 105 -10.54 18.11 22.52
N GLY A 106 -9.54 18.51 23.30
CA GLY A 106 -9.41 19.89 23.81
C GLY A 106 -8.98 20.93 22.76
N MET A 107 -8.47 20.49 21.61
CA MET A 107 -7.99 21.40 20.56
C MET A 107 -8.97 21.58 19.39
N GLY A 108 -10.15 20.92 19.39
CA GLY A 108 -11.15 21.12 18.34
C GLY A 108 -10.78 20.55 16.96
N TRP A 109 -9.69 19.79 16.85
CA TRP A 109 -9.35 19.05 15.64
C TRP A 109 -10.08 17.71 15.67
N ALA A 110 -11.32 17.70 15.20
CA ALA A 110 -11.98 16.45 14.81
C ALA A 110 -11.26 15.88 13.58
N ILE A 111 -10.16 15.17 13.79
CA ILE A 111 -9.51 14.41 12.73
C ILE A 111 -10.42 13.21 12.43
N SER A 112 -11.37 13.42 11.52
CA SER A 112 -12.27 12.38 11.02
C SER A 112 -11.45 11.13 10.63
N PRO A 113 -11.80 9.93 11.12
CA PRO A 113 -10.96 8.74 11.03
C PRO A 113 -10.97 8.07 9.65
N ARG A 114 -11.58 8.67 8.63
CA ARG A 114 -11.58 8.15 7.25
C ARG A 114 -10.78 9.06 6.34
N ILE A 115 -9.50 8.73 6.13
CA ILE A 115 -8.94 8.86 4.78
C ILE A 115 -9.48 7.67 4.00
N SER A 116 -10.73 7.77 3.57
CA SER A 116 -11.11 7.16 2.30
C SER A 116 -10.57 8.12 1.25
N VAL A 117 -9.62 7.67 0.44
CA VAL A 117 -9.40 8.30 -0.86
C VAL A 117 -10.68 8.04 -1.65
N ILE A 118 -11.64 8.97 -1.55
CA ILE A 118 -12.83 8.99 -2.39
C ILE A 118 -12.36 9.48 -3.76
N LEU A 119 -12.02 8.54 -4.63
CA LEU A 119 -12.06 8.80 -6.07
C LEU A 119 -13.53 8.72 -6.49
N HIS A 120 -14.07 9.90 -6.79
CA HIS A 120 -15.31 10.15 -7.53
C HIS A 120 -16.63 9.75 -6.85
N ALA A 121 -17.31 10.74 -6.24
CA ALA A 121 -18.72 10.67 -5.95
C ALA A 121 -19.50 11.34 -7.10
N SER A 122 -20.15 10.53 -7.93
CA SER A 122 -21.37 10.92 -8.65
C SER A 122 -22.26 9.69 -8.78
N GLY A 123 -23.45 9.74 -8.15
CA GLY A 123 -24.47 8.70 -8.23
C GLY A 123 -24.95 8.22 -6.86
N GLU A 124 -26.14 8.67 -6.47
CA GLU A 124 -26.91 8.21 -5.32
C GLU A 124 -27.10 6.69 -5.35
N PHE A 125 -26.88 5.99 -4.22
CA PHE A 125 -27.53 4.71 -4.00
C PHE A 125 -27.92 4.54 -2.52
N SER A 126 -29.23 4.54 -2.32
CA SER A 126 -29.95 4.22 -1.09
C SER A 126 -29.69 2.76 -0.71
N LEU A 127 -29.19 2.52 0.51
CA LEU A 127 -29.13 1.18 1.09
C LEU A 127 -30.25 1.01 2.11
N SER A 128 -31.32 0.37 1.62
CA SER A 128 -32.32 -0.33 2.41
C SER A 128 -31.83 -1.76 2.70
N CYS A 129 -32.21 -2.26 3.88
CA CYS A 129 -32.19 -3.67 4.34
C CYS A 129 -30.81 -4.29 4.68
N CYS A 130 -30.68 -5.20 5.64
CA CYS A 130 -31.68 -5.89 6.45
C CYS A 130 -31.04 -6.42 7.75
N SER A 131 -31.87 -6.53 8.78
CA SER A 131 -31.71 -7.46 9.89
C SER A 131 -31.71 -8.90 9.37
N GLN A 132 -30.73 -9.68 9.83
CA GLN A 132 -30.88 -10.99 10.50
C GLN A 132 -29.51 -11.51 10.92
#